data_AF-A0A423WB69-F1
#
_entry.id   AF-A0A423WB69-F1
#
_cell.length_a   1.000
_cell.length_b   1.000
_cell.length_c   1.000
_cell.angle_alpha   90.00
_cell.angle_beta   90.00
_cell.angle_gamma   90.00
#
_symmetry.space_group_name_H-M   'P 1'
#
loop_
_entity.id
_entity.type
_entity.pdbx_description
1 polymer ?
#
loop_
_entity_poly.entity_id
_entity_poly.type
_entity_poly.pdbx_seq_one_letter_code
_entity_poly.pdbx_strand_id
1 'polypeptide(L)'
;MSMISSVYFAKNVSFYAVDLVGYFSHRREKGKRLLHEAMELVADGRIHYPKPLHIYQLDAVEDAFRYFQSGKNTGRIIIRVNPSTAVQDMEI
;
A
#
# COMPACT_ATOMS: atom_id res chain seq x y z
N MET A 1 -12.07 -14.49 15.14
CA MET A 1 -11.40 -13.32 15.75
C MET A 1 -10.45 -13.84 16.82
N SER A 2 -9.12 -13.86 16.59
CA SER A 2 -8.20 -14.28 17.65
C SER A 2 -7.94 -13.11 18.61
N MET A 3 -8.12 -13.34 19.90
CA MET A 3 -7.84 -12.36 20.94
C MET A 3 -6.33 -12.31 21.22
N ILE A 4 -5.76 -11.11 21.41
CA ILE A 4 -4.36 -10.99 21.84
C ILE A 4 -4.27 -11.43 23.30
N SER A 5 -3.50 -12.48 23.56
CA SER A 5 -3.36 -13.01 24.92
C SER A 5 -2.57 -12.04 25.80
N SER A 6 -3.11 -11.74 26.99
CA SER A 6 -2.45 -10.86 27.95
C SER A 6 -1.09 -11.38 28.43
N VAL A 7 -0.84 -12.70 28.29
CA VAL A 7 0.43 -13.34 28.67
C VAL A 7 1.64 -12.73 27.94
N TYR A 8 1.45 -12.18 26.73
CA TYR A 8 2.52 -11.53 25.99
C TYR A 8 3.04 -10.29 26.73
N PHE A 9 2.18 -9.55 27.44
CA PHE A 9 2.54 -8.30 28.13
C PHE A 9 3.32 -8.51 29.44
N ALA A 10 3.34 -9.72 30.00
CA ALA A 10 4.16 -10.05 31.17
C ALA A 10 5.68 -9.87 30.91
N LYS A 11 6.07 -9.80 29.64
CA LYS A 11 7.46 -9.56 29.20
C LYS A 11 7.75 -8.07 28.93
N ASN A 12 6.93 -7.16 29.43
CA ASN A 12 7.06 -5.71 29.22
C ASN A 12 7.11 -5.32 27.72
N VAL A 13 6.36 -6.03 26.89
CA VAL A 13 6.25 -5.72 25.45
C VAL A 13 5.16 -4.67 25.22
N SER A 14 5.30 -3.90 24.15
CA SER A 14 4.29 -2.94 23.71
C SER A 14 3.58 -3.44 22.45
N PHE A 15 2.26 -3.24 22.38
CA PHE A 15 1.46 -3.51 21.19
C PHE A 15 0.97 -2.19 20.59
N TYR A 16 1.12 -2.03 19.28
CA TYR A 16 0.71 -0.83 18.55
C TYR A 16 -0.23 -1.21 17.41
N ALA A 17 -1.47 -0.70 17.43
CA ALA A 17 -2.34 -0.71 16.27
C ALA A 17 -2.00 0.50 15.38
N VAL A 18 -1.68 0.26 14.11
CA VAL A 18 -1.30 1.30 13.16
C VAL A 18 -2.36 1.41 12.06
N ASP A 19 -3.09 2.52 12.07
CA ASP A 19 -4.02 2.91 11.01
C ASP A 19 -3.54 4.20 10.36
N LEU A 20 -2.97 4.09 9.16
CA LEU A 20 -2.50 5.26 8.42
C LEU A 20 -3.66 6.08 7.84
N VAL A 21 -4.79 5.46 7.47
CA VAL A 21 -5.92 6.18 6.85
C VAL A 21 -6.51 7.16 7.87
N GLY A 22 -6.86 6.70 9.05
CA GLY A 22 -7.34 7.55 10.13
C GLY A 22 -6.28 8.58 10.57
N TYR A 23 -5.00 8.21 10.56
CA TYR A 23 -3.90 9.11 10.91
C TYR A 23 -3.80 10.31 9.96
N PHE A 24 -3.79 10.07 8.64
CA PHE A 24 -3.71 11.15 7.65
C PHE A 24 -4.98 12.02 7.64
N SER A 25 -6.15 11.40 7.79
CA SER A 25 -7.44 12.12 7.77
C SER A 25 -7.64 13.04 8.98
N HIS A 26 -7.23 12.63 10.18
CA HIS A 26 -7.52 13.37 11.41
C HIS A 26 -6.31 14.10 12.01
N ARG A 27 -5.09 13.83 11.53
CA ARG A 27 -3.85 14.40 12.08
C ARG A 27 -2.95 14.95 10.97
N ARG A 28 -3.49 15.84 10.14
CA ARG A 28 -2.85 16.43 8.95
C ARG A 28 -1.38 16.82 9.17
N GLU A 29 -1.06 17.61 10.20
CA GLU A 29 0.31 18.05 10.44
C GLU A 29 1.28 16.92 10.81
N LYS A 30 0.79 15.90 11.53
CA LYS A 30 1.58 14.71 11.86
C LYS A 30 1.76 13.83 10.62
N GLY A 31 0.71 13.66 9.81
CA GLY A 31 0.79 12.99 8.51
C GLY A 31 1.78 13.64 7.56
N LYS A 32 1.76 14.98 7.46
CA LYS A 32 2.72 15.74 6.65
C LYS A 32 4.16 15.48 7.08
N ARG A 33 4.44 15.50 8.39
CA ARG A 33 5.79 15.18 8.91
C ARG A 33 6.21 13.76 8.58
N LEU A 34 5.34 12.78 8.83
CA LEU A 34 5.61 11.37 8.51
C LEU A 34 5.94 11.19 7.02
N LEU A 35 5.18 11.84 6.13
CA LEU A 35 5.44 11.78 4.69
C LEU A 35 6.78 12.43 4.33
N HIS A 36 7.11 13.57 4.95
CA HIS A 36 8.39 14.26 4.74
C HIS A 36 9.57 13.37 5.12
N GLU A 37 9.55 12.79 6.33
CA GLU A 37 10.58 11.87 6.82
C GLU A 37 10.72 10.65 5.89
N ALA A 38 9.61 10.10 5.39
CA ALA A 38 9.66 9.01 4.42
C ALA A 38 10.29 9.44 3.08
N MET A 39 10.07 10.67 2.62
CA MET A 39 10.68 11.20 1.39
C MET A 39 12.17 11.50 1.57
N GLU A 40 12.62 11.93 2.75
CA GLU A 40 14.04 12.08 3.06
C GLU A 40 14.76 10.72 2.92
N LEU A 41 14.18 9.64 3.45
CA LEU A 41 14.74 8.30 3.27
C LEU A 41 14.84 7.87 1.80
N VAL A 42 13.90 8.32 0.95
CA VAL A 42 13.96 8.08 -0.51
C VAL A 42 15.08 8.91 -1.14
N ALA A 43 15.17 10.19 -0.80
CA ALA A 43 16.18 11.11 -1.33
C ALA A 43 17.60 10.65 -0.98
N ASP A 44 17.78 10.14 0.23
CA ASP A 44 19.04 9.56 0.72
C ASP A 44 19.35 8.16 0.13
N GLY A 45 18.44 7.61 -0.68
CA GLY A 45 18.59 6.28 -1.29
C GLY A 45 18.49 5.11 -0.31
N ARG A 46 18.06 5.36 0.94
CA ARG A 46 17.94 4.34 2.00
C ARG A 46 16.75 3.42 1.80
N ILE A 47 15.71 3.92 1.14
CA ILE A 47 14.57 3.12 0.70
C ILE A 47 14.33 3.33 -0.78
N HIS A 48 13.81 2.30 -1.45
CA HIS A 48 13.42 2.35 -2.85
C HIS A 48 11.99 1.85 -3.02
N TYR A 49 11.38 2.12 -4.18
CA TYR A 49 10.06 1.58 -4.49
C TYR A 49 10.09 0.03 -4.49
N PRO A 50 9.01 -0.65 -4.08
CA PRO A 50 8.96 -2.11 -4.09
C PRO A 50 9.17 -2.67 -5.50
N LYS A 51 10.04 -3.68 -5.63
CA LYS A 51 10.33 -4.38 -6.89
C LYS A 51 9.80 -5.83 -6.82
N PRO A 52 9.40 -6.43 -7.96
CA PRO A 52 9.31 -5.82 -9.30
C PRO A 52 8.12 -4.84 -9.44
N LEU A 53 8.14 -4.04 -10.52
CA LEU A 53 6.97 -3.28 -10.95
C LEU A 53 6.20 -4.09 -12.00
N HIS A 54 4.97 -4.46 -11.69
CA HIS A 54 4.05 -5.09 -12.62
C HIS A 54 3.16 -4.01 -13.24
N ILE A 55 3.49 -3.58 -14.45
CA ILE A 55 2.79 -2.49 -15.13
C ILE A 55 1.73 -3.08 -16.07
N TYR A 56 0.47 -2.78 -15.79
CA TYR A 56 -0.67 -3.10 -16.64
C TYR A 56 -1.20 -1.82 -17.28
N GLN A 57 -1.70 -1.91 -18.50
CA GLN A 57 -2.45 -0.82 -19.11
C GLN A 57 -3.88 -0.79 -18.53
N LEU A 58 -4.58 0.34 -18.69
CA LEU A 58 -5.93 0.50 -18.13
C LEU A 58 -6.93 -0.54 -18.66
N ASP A 59 -6.82 -0.96 -19.90
CA ASP A 59 -7.64 -2.00 -20.53
C ASP A 59 -7.37 -3.41 -19.95
N ALA A 60 -6.21 -3.63 -19.34
CA ALA A 60 -5.84 -4.88 -18.67
C ALA A 60 -6.03 -4.81 -17.14
N VAL A 61 -6.92 -3.93 -16.65
CA VAL A 61 -7.14 -3.75 -15.21
C VAL A 61 -7.66 -5.02 -14.53
N GLU A 62 -8.49 -5.81 -15.21
CA GLU A 62 -9.00 -7.08 -14.67
C GLU A 62 -7.86 -8.08 -14.41
N ASP A 63 -6.96 -8.23 -15.38
CA ASP A 63 -5.78 -9.10 -15.24
C ASP A 63 -4.89 -8.66 -14.07
N ALA A 64 -4.75 -7.34 -13.88
CA ALA A 64 -4.01 -6.78 -12.75
C ALA A 64 -4.64 -7.17 -11.40
N PHE A 65 -5.97 -7.08 -11.28
CA PHE A 65 -6.69 -7.52 -10.09
C PHE A 65 -6.62 -9.04 -9.88
N ARG A 66 -6.69 -9.83 -10.94
CA ARG A 66 -6.54 -11.29 -10.87
C ARG A 66 -5.15 -11.68 -10.38
N TYR A 67 -4.11 -11.00 -10.87
CA TYR A 67 -2.74 -11.17 -10.38
C TYR A 67 -2.63 -10.80 -8.89
N PHE A 68 -3.22 -9.67 -8.48
CA PHE A 68 -3.27 -9.24 -7.08
C PHE A 68 -3.94 -10.29 -6.17
N GLN A 69 -5.08 -10.83 -6.57
CA GLN A 69 -5.83 -11.82 -5.77
C GLN A 69 -5.15 -13.19 -5.69
N SER A 70 -4.23 -13.52 -6.61
CA SER A 70 -3.58 -14.83 -6.68
C SER A 70 -2.73 -15.22 -5.45
N GLY A 71 -2.38 -14.25 -4.59
CA GLY A 71 -1.43 -14.44 -3.49
C GLY A 71 0.03 -14.62 -3.92
N LYS A 72 0.31 -14.68 -5.23
CA LYS A 72 1.66 -14.75 -5.82
C LYS A 72 2.21 -13.38 -6.18
N ASN A 73 1.48 -12.31 -5.88
CA ASN A 73 1.90 -10.95 -6.17
C ASN A 73 3.08 -10.55 -5.28
N THR A 74 4.10 -9.92 -5.87
CA THR A 74 5.23 -9.32 -5.16
C THR A 74 5.52 -7.94 -5.73
N GLY A 75 6.22 -7.09 -4.97
CA GLY A 75 6.53 -5.74 -5.44
C GLY A 75 5.31 -4.84 -5.52
N ARG A 76 5.12 -4.15 -6.65
CA ARG A 76 4.02 -3.19 -6.84
C ARG A 76 3.36 -3.34 -8.20
N ILE A 77 2.03 -3.39 -8.20
CA ILE A 77 1.20 -3.33 -9.40
C ILE A 77 0.93 -1.87 -9.71
N ILE A 78 1.12 -1.46 -10.97
CA ILE A 78 0.87 -0.11 -11.47
C ILE A 78 -0.09 -0.20 -12.64
N ILE A 79 -1.22 0.49 -12.56
CA ILE A 79 -2.11 0.69 -13.71
C ILE A 79 -1.69 1.97 -14.41
N ARG A 80 -1.25 1.84 -15.66
CA ARG A 80 -0.90 2.97 -16.51
C ARG A 80 -2.15 3.43 -17.25
N VAL A 81 -2.57 4.64 -16.96
CA VAL A 81 -3.64 5.33 -17.69
C VAL A 81 -3.01 6.05 -18.87
N ASN A 82 -3.42 5.71 -20.08
CA ASN A 82 -3.18 6.51 -21.27
C ASN A 82 -4.52 7.18 -21.65
N PRO A 83 -4.59 8.52 -21.79
CA PRO A 83 -5.82 9.23 -22.15
C PRO A 83 -6.52 8.71 -23.42
N SER A 84 -5.81 8.02 -24.31
CA SER A 84 -6.38 7.45 -25.54
C SER A 84 -6.87 6.00 -25.41
N THR A 85 -6.75 5.37 -24.24
CA THR A 85 -7.16 3.97 -24.05
C THR A 85 -8.65 3.90 -23.73
N ALA A 86 -9.43 3.31 -24.63
CA ALA A 86 -10.83 2.96 -24.36
C ALA A 86 -10.88 1.78 -23.38
N VAL A 87 -11.77 1.86 -22.40
CA VAL A 87 -11.99 0.79 -21.41
C VAL A 87 -13.27 0.06 -21.80
N GLN A 88 -13.27 -1.27 -21.76
CA GLN A 88 -14.48 -2.04 -21.97
C GLN A 88 -15.44 -1.78 -20.81
N ASP A 89 -16.70 -1.46 -21.12
CA ASP A 89 -17.72 -1.26 -20.09
C ASP A 89 -17.87 -2.56 -19.28
N MET A 90 -17.80 -2.43 -17.96
CA MET A 90 -17.97 -3.55 -17.04
C MET A 90 -19.47 -3.80 -16.90
N GLU A 91 -20.00 -4.85 -17.54
CA GLU A 91 -21.37 -5.33 -17.25
C GLU A 91 -21.38 -5.85 -15.81
N ILE A 92 -22.14 -5.17 -14.94
CA ILE A 92 -22.40 -5.56 -13.54
C ILE A 92 -23.73 -6.31 -13.47
#